data_AF-A0A6A2RHW6-F1
#
_entry.id   AF-A0A6A2RHW6-F1
#
_cell.length_a   1.000
_cell.length_b   1.000
_cell.length_c   1.000
_cell.angle_alpha   90.00
_cell.angle_beta   90.00
_cell.angle_gamma   90.00
#
_symmetry.space_group_name_H-M   'P 1'
#
loop_
_entity.id
_entity.type
_entity.pdbx_description
1 polymer ?
#
loop_
_entity_poly.entity_id
_entity_poly.type
_entity_poly.pdbx_seq_one_letter_code
_entity_poly.pdbx_strand_id
1 'polypeptide(L)' 'MVTNIIQIGNSKGIILPSEVLKQLRLSLKSAVSISLDGNNIVIKA' A
#
# COMPACT_ATOMS: atom_id res chain seq x y z
N MET A 1 5.36 11.36 2.15
CA MET A 1 4.00 11.82 1.81
C MET A 1 3.09 11.44 2.97
N VAL A 2 2.23 12.36 3.42
CA VAL A 2 1.20 12.04 4.42
C VAL A 2 -0.09 11.74 3.66
N THR A 3 -0.75 10.64 4.01
CA THR A 3 -2.04 10.23 3.43
C THR A 3 -2.96 9.73 4.52
N ASN A 4 -4.26 9.80 4.29
CA ASN A 4 -5.28 9.34 5.24
C ASN A 4 -5.69 7.89 4.92
N ILE A 5 -6.07 7.16 5.95
CA ILE A 5 -6.75 5.87 5.79
C ILE A 5 -8.20 6.14 5.37
N ILE A 6 -8.63 5.54 4.27
CA ILE A 6 -9.98 5.67 3.72
C ILE A 6 -10.76 4.36 3.84
N GLN A 7 -12.08 4.44 3.83
CA GLN A 7 -12.95 3.26 3.79
C GLN A 7 -13.17 2.79 2.34
N ILE A 8 -13.02 1.49 2.11
CA ILE A 8 -13.28 0.84 0.82
C ILE A 8 -14.18 -0.36 1.09
N GLY A 9 -15.50 -0.18 0.91
CA GLY A 9 -16.49 -1.18 1.31
C GLY A 9 -16.37 -1.50 2.80
N ASN A 10 -16.12 -2.78 3.12
CA ASN A 10 -15.88 -3.26 4.49
C ASN A 10 -14.41 -3.24 4.90
N SER A 11 -13.51 -2.80 4.01
CA SER A 11 -12.07 -2.73 4.26
C SER A 11 -11.61 -1.29 4.48
N LYS A 12 -10.34 -1.15 4.88
CA LYS A 12 -9.63 0.12 4.93
C LYS A 12 -8.51 0.11 3.90
N GLY A 13 -8.24 1.25 3.30
CA GLY A 13 -7.20 1.40 2.30
C GLY A 13 -6.43 2.71 2.47
N ILE A 14 -5.30 2.79 1.77
CA ILE A 14 -4.52 4.01 1.60
C ILE A 14 -4.28 4.23 0.11
N ILE A 15 -4.22 5.49 -0.30
CA ILE A 15 -3.90 5.83 -1.69
C ILE A 15 -2.38 5.88 -1.83
N LEU A 16 -1.83 5.00 -2.67
CA LEU A 16 -0.42 5.03 -3.04
C LEU A 16 -0.24 5.79 -4.36
N PRO A 17 0.77 6.68 -4.46
CA PRO A 17 1.15 7.29 -5.74
C PRO A 17 1.56 6.24 -6.77
N SER A 18 1.17 6.47 -8.02
CA SER A 18 1.48 5.55 -9.13
C SER A 18 2.98 5.38 -9.36
N GLU A 19 3.75 6.41 -9.03
CA GLU A 19 5.20 6.51 -9.19
C GLU A 19 5.91 5.51 -8.28
N VAL A 20 5.42 5.31 -7.05
CA VAL A 20 5.97 4.33 -6.11
C VAL A 20 5.76 2.91 -6.65
N LEU A 21 4.57 2.62 -7.20
CA LEU A 21 4.29 1.32 -7.82
C LEU A 21 5.16 1.07 -9.05
N LYS A 22 5.36 2.08 -9.90
CA LYS A 22 6.23 1.98 -11.09
C LYS A 22 7.69 1.66 -10.72
N GLN A 23 8.22 2.30 -9.68
CA GLN A 23 9.59 2.04 -9.21
C GLN A 23 9.77 0.59 -8.75
N LEU A 24 8.73 0.02 -8.12
CA LEU A 24 8.71 -1.38 -7.67
C LEU A 24 8.22 -2.36 -8.75
N ARG A 25 7.94 -1.87 -9.98
CA ARG A 25 7.37 -2.65 -11.10
C ARG A 25 6.07 -3.38 -10.73
N LEU A 26 5.30 -2.81 -9.80
CA LEU A 26 4.00 -3.32 -9.41
C LEU A 26 2.91 -2.73 -10.31
N SER A 27 1.86 -3.51 -10.52
CA SER A 27 0.67 -3.12 -11.28
C SER A 27 -0.60 -3.42 -10.50
N LEU A 28 -1.74 -3.04 -11.06
CA LEU A 28 -3.02 -3.42 -10.49
C LEU A 28 -3.11 -4.95 -10.42
N LYS A 29 -3.57 -5.47 -9.28
CA LYS A 29 -3.67 -6.92 -8.96
C LYS A 29 -2.33 -7.63 -8.69
N SER A 30 -1.18 -6.94 -8.68
CA SER A 30 0.04 -7.54 -8.14
C SER A 30 -0.20 -7.98 -6.69
N ALA A 31 0.21 -9.22 -6.38
CA ALA A 31 0.25 -9.68 -5.00
C ALA A 31 1.39 -8.96 -4.26
N VAL A 32 1.14 -8.60 -3.01
CA VAL A 32 2.11 -7.99 -2.10
C VAL A 32 1.94 -8.62 -0.73
N SER A 33 3.01 -8.65 0.05
CA SER A 33 2.94 -9.02 1.47
C SER A 33 2.86 -7.79 2.35
N ILE A 34 2.02 -7.86 3.38
CA ILE A 34 1.84 -6.78 4.37
C ILE A 34 2.28 -7.33 5.72
N SER A 35 3.13 -6.58 6.41
CA SER A 35 3.64 -6.93 7.74
C SER A 35 3.74 -5.70 8.63
N LEU A 36 3.78 -5.93 9.94
CA LEU A 36 4.10 -4.91 10.94
C LEU A 36 5.58 -5.03 11.31
N ASP A 37 6.29 -3.91 11.25
CA ASP A 37 7.68 -3.79 11.70
C ASP A 37 7.75 -2.66 12.74
N GLY A 38 7.66 -3.05 14.01
CA GLY A 38 7.47 -2.12 15.13
C GLY A 38 6.16 -1.33 14.97
N ASN A 39 6.29 -0.02 14.79
CA ASN A 39 5.14 0.88 14.59
C ASN A 39 4.90 1.23 13.11
N ASN A 40 5.55 0.52 12.20
CA ASN A 40 5.45 0.75 10.76
C ASN A 40 4.66 -0.37 10.08
N ILE A 41 3.82 0.00 9.11
CA ILE A 41 3.25 -0.94 8.16
C ILE A 41 4.22 -1.06 6.98
N VAL A 42 4.73 -2.25 6.73
CA VAL A 42 5.66 -2.52 5.62
C VAL A 42 4.93 -3.34 4.55
N ILE A 43 4.93 -2.80 3.33
CA ILE A 43 4.39 -3.45 2.14
C ILE A 43 5.58 -3.90 1.29
N LYS A 44 5.69 -5.20 1.01
CA LYS A 44 6.76 -5.76 0.18
C LYS A 44 6.17 -6.38 -1.08
N ALA A 45 6.78 -6.06 -2.22
CA ALA A 45 6.51 -6.68 -3.51
C ALA A 45 6.83 -8.18 -3.49
#